data_AF-A0A520CG74-F1
#
_entry.id   AF-A0A520CG74-F1
#
_cell.length_a   1.000
_cell.length_b   1.000
_cell.length_c   1.000
_cell.angle_alpha   90.00
_cell.angle_beta   90.00
_cell.angle_gamma   90.00
#
_symmetry.space_group_name_H-M   'P 1'
#
loop_
_entity.id
_entity.type
_entity.pdbx_description
1 polymer ?
#
loop_
_entity_poly.entity_id
_entity_poly.type
_entity_poly.pdbx_seq_one_letter_code
_entity_poly.pdbx_strand_id
1 'polypeptide(L)'
;MYSKEEASKLRQQFWITFGKYLKPIPSAEGLTINWINYKTGVKNVFFKMDAGQYKTVISINIQHQDATIREQFYDQFLALKNIFNDALNEEWEWEVNAVNEYG
;
A
#
# COMPACT_ATOMS: atom_id res chain seq x y z
N MET A 1 -0.50 9.06 26.40
CA MET A 1 0.04 7.93 25.62
C MET A 1 -0.83 6.73 25.90
N TYR A 2 -1.32 6.04 24.87
CA TYR A 2 -2.04 4.77 25.05
C TYR A 2 -1.08 3.68 25.52
N SER A 3 -1.55 2.74 26.32
CA SER A 3 -0.79 1.51 26.58
C SER A 3 -0.60 0.72 25.27
N LYS A 4 0.41 -0.16 25.23
CA LYS A 4 0.67 -1.02 24.05
C LYS A 4 -0.57 -1.83 23.65
N GLU A 5 -1.37 -2.25 24.62
CA GLU A 5 -2.60 -3.01 24.41
C GLU A 5 -3.73 -2.15 23.83
N GLU A 6 -3.92 -0.92 24.34
CA GLU A 6 -4.92 0.02 23.83
C GLU A 6 -4.61 0.44 22.39
N ALA A 7 -3.34 0.73 22.09
CA ALA A 7 -2.92 1.08 20.72
C ALA A 7 -3.15 -0.10 19.75
N SER A 8 -2.92 -1.34 20.18
CA SER A 8 -3.19 -2.53 19.37
C SER A 8 -4.68 -2.72 19.10
N LYS A 9 -5.52 -2.60 20.15
CA LYS A 9 -6.99 -2.68 20.02
C LYS A 9 -7.54 -1.60 19.09
N LEU A 10 -7.03 -0.38 19.19
CA LEU A 10 -7.43 0.74 18.32
C LEU A 10 -7.10 0.45 16.85
N ARG A 11 -5.88 0.00 16.54
CA ARG A 11 -5.49 -0.41 15.17
C ARG A 11 -6.38 -1.53 14.64
N GLN A 12 -6.65 -2.53 15.47
CA GLN A 12 -7.53 -3.63 15.08
C GLN A 12 -8.95 -3.14 14.78
N GLN A 13 -9.52 -2.29 15.64
CA GLN A 13 -10.85 -1.71 15.43
C GLN A 13 -10.89 -0.84 14.17
N PHE A 14 -9.84 -0.06 13.91
CA PHE A 14 -9.71 0.72 12.68
C PHE A 14 -9.80 -0.17 11.44
N TRP A 15 -8.95 -1.20 11.32
CA TRP A 15 -8.94 -2.08 10.16
C TRP A 15 -10.25 -2.86 9.98
N ILE A 16 -10.88 -3.32 11.06
CA ILE A 16 -12.19 -3.99 11.00
C ILE A 16 -13.26 -3.02 10.46
N THR A 17 -13.28 -1.79 10.96
CA THR A 17 -14.30 -0.80 10.59
C THR A 17 -14.07 -0.33 9.15
N PHE A 18 -12.83 -0.04 8.79
CA PHE A 18 -12.43 0.35 7.45
C PHE A 18 -12.76 -0.72 6.40
N GLY A 19 -12.48 -2.00 6.70
CA GLY A 19 -12.85 -3.10 5.80
C GLY A 19 -14.36 -3.22 5.58
N LYS A 20 -15.17 -2.99 6.62
CA LYS A 20 -16.64 -2.94 6.49
C LYS A 20 -17.09 -1.75 5.64
N TYR A 21 -16.46 -0.59 5.81
CA TYR A 21 -16.79 0.63 5.08
C TYR A 21 -16.46 0.53 3.59
N LEU A 22 -15.36 -0.13 3.22
CA LEU A 22 -14.94 -0.28 1.83
C LEU A 22 -15.58 -1.46 1.10
N LYS A 23 -16.19 -2.41 1.82
CA LYS A 23 -16.87 -3.58 1.23
C LYS A 23 -17.85 -3.27 0.08
N PRO A 24 -18.66 -2.19 0.11
CA PRO A 24 -19.57 -1.86 -1.00
C PRO A 24 -18.88 -1.18 -2.19
N ILE A 25 -17.61 -0.78 -2.07
CA ILE A 25 -16.88 -0.10 -3.15
C ILE A 25 -16.27 -1.17 -4.08
N PRO A 26 -16.74 -1.30 -5.33
CA PRO A 26 -16.19 -2.26 -6.27
C PRO A 26 -14.83 -1.79 -6.80
N SER A 27 -14.03 -2.73 -7.33
CA SER A 27 -12.84 -2.38 -8.11
C SER A 27 -13.21 -1.65 -9.41
N ALA A 28 -12.20 -1.15 -10.14
CA ALA A 28 -12.40 -0.58 -11.48
C ALA A 28 -13.12 -1.52 -12.46
N GLU A 29 -13.04 -2.84 -12.23
CA GLU A 29 -13.68 -3.88 -13.04
C GLU A 29 -15.07 -4.28 -12.50
N GLY A 30 -15.59 -3.61 -11.47
CA GLY A 30 -16.90 -3.91 -10.88
C GLY A 30 -16.90 -5.11 -9.90
N LEU A 31 -15.73 -5.68 -9.59
CA LEU A 31 -15.61 -6.85 -8.73
C LEU A 31 -15.50 -6.47 -7.25
N THR A 32 -16.00 -7.34 -6.38
CA THR A 32 -15.81 -7.19 -4.93
C THR A 32 -14.34 -7.42 -4.59
N ILE A 33 -13.71 -6.42 -3.99
CA ILE A 33 -12.28 -6.46 -3.68
C ILE A 33 -12.00 -6.24 -2.20
N ASN A 34 -11.01 -6.96 -1.69
CA ASN A 34 -10.49 -6.70 -0.36
C ASN A 34 -9.47 -5.56 -0.45
N TRP A 35 -9.91 -4.34 -0.21
CA TRP A 35 -9.07 -3.14 -0.27
C TRP A 35 -7.91 -3.15 0.74
N ILE A 36 -8.05 -3.85 1.87
CA ILE A 36 -6.98 -4.01 2.87
C ILE A 36 -5.89 -4.94 2.35
N ASN A 37 -6.27 -5.95 1.56
CA ASN A 37 -5.35 -6.89 0.94
C ASN A 37 -5.58 -6.93 -0.58
N TYR A 38 -5.29 -5.79 -1.21
CA TYR A 38 -5.54 -5.61 -2.63
C TYR A 38 -4.59 -6.49 -3.46
N LYS A 39 -5.17 -7.38 -4.27
CA LYS A 39 -4.40 -8.24 -5.16
C LYS A 39 -4.10 -7.49 -6.46
N THR A 40 -2.86 -7.07 -6.62
CA THR A 40 -2.35 -6.40 -7.84
C THR A 40 -2.32 -7.32 -9.06
N GLY A 41 -2.37 -8.64 -8.86
CA GLY A 41 -2.13 -9.64 -9.91
C GLY A 41 -0.66 -9.80 -10.30
N VAL A 42 0.22 -8.89 -9.85
CA VAL A 42 1.66 -8.92 -10.10
C VAL A 42 2.37 -9.51 -8.88
N LYS A 43 3.10 -10.62 -9.07
CA LYS A 43 3.84 -11.25 -7.98
C LYS A 43 4.86 -10.29 -7.39
N ASN A 44 4.96 -10.29 -6.06
CA ASN A 44 5.89 -9.46 -5.29
C ASN A 44 5.64 -7.95 -5.37
N VAL A 45 4.51 -7.51 -5.93
CA VAL A 45 4.08 -6.11 -5.93
C VAL A 45 2.79 -6.03 -5.11
N PHE A 46 2.77 -5.14 -4.12
CA PHE A 46 1.66 -5.02 -3.17
C PHE A 46 1.24 -3.56 -3.02
N PHE A 47 -0.06 -3.28 -3.13
CA PHE A 47 -0.61 -2.02 -2.63
C PHE A 47 -0.81 -2.15 -1.13
N LYS A 48 -0.15 -1.30 -0.35
CA LYS A 48 -0.30 -1.25 1.11
C LYS A 48 -0.75 0.13 1.55
N MET A 49 -1.59 0.13 2.58
CA MET A 49 -1.94 1.33 3.32
C MET A 49 -1.35 1.18 4.72
N ASP A 50 -0.49 2.12 5.08
CA ASP A 50 0.12 2.23 6.39
C ASP A 50 -0.57 3.36 7.15
N ALA A 51 -1.48 3.00 8.05
CA ALA A 51 -2.24 3.93 8.88
C ALA A 51 -1.53 4.10 10.24
N GLY A 52 -0.56 5.01 10.26
CA GLY A 52 0.19 5.38 11.46
C GLY A 52 -0.58 6.36 12.36
N GLN A 53 0.00 6.69 13.52
CA GLN A 53 -0.62 7.63 14.46
C GLN A 53 -0.61 9.09 13.96
N TYR A 54 0.39 9.46 13.16
CA TYR A 54 0.61 10.84 12.70
C TYR A 54 0.48 11.02 11.19
N LYS A 55 0.71 9.96 10.43
CA LYS A 55 0.60 9.96 8.97
C LYS A 55 -0.02 8.67 8.49
N THR A 56 -0.75 8.77 7.39
CA THR A 56 -1.27 7.64 6.64
C THR A 56 -0.66 7.68 5.26
N VAL A 57 -0.08 6.57 4.81
CA VAL A 57 0.58 6.48 3.51
C VAL A 57 -0.02 5.31 2.74
N ILE A 58 -0.27 5.51 1.45
CA ILE A 58 -0.59 4.43 0.52
C ILE A 58 0.65 4.28 -0.37
N SER A 59 1.22 3.08 -0.41
CA SER A 59 2.44 2.81 -1.15
C SER A 59 2.33 1.54 -1.99
N ILE A 60 3.13 1.49 -3.06
CA ILE A 60 3.34 0.29 -3.86
C ILE A 60 4.67 -0.33 -3.38
N ASN A 61 4.58 -1.47 -2.73
CA ASN A 61 5.73 -2.16 -2.18
C ASN A 61 6.17 -3.30 -3.10
N ILE A 62 7.44 -3.24 -3.54
CA ILE A 62 8.09 -4.29 -4.34
C ILE A 62 8.92 -5.16 -3.38
N GLN A 63 8.40 -6.34 -3.04
CA GLN A 63 8.99 -7.26 -2.05
C GLN A 63 9.53 -8.53 -2.72
N HIS A 64 10.39 -8.37 -3.73
CA HIS A 64 11.08 -9.51 -4.34
C HIS A 64 12.31 -9.90 -3.50
N GLN A 65 12.67 -11.18 -3.42
CA GLN A 65 13.85 -11.63 -2.64
C GLN A 65 15.17 -11.17 -3.28
N ASP A 66 15.27 -11.31 -4.61
CA ASP A 66 16.41 -10.87 -5.40
C ASP A 66 16.44 -9.33 -5.56
N ALA A 67 17.58 -8.70 -5.25
CA ALA A 67 17.76 -7.25 -5.33
C ALA A 67 17.78 -6.72 -6.77
N THR A 68 18.37 -7.46 -7.70
CA THR A 68 18.45 -7.09 -9.12
C THR A 68 17.05 -7.01 -9.72
N ILE A 69 16.20 -7.99 -9.38
CA ILE A 69 14.82 -8.01 -9.85
C ILE A 69 14.01 -6.86 -9.21
N ARG A 70 14.23 -6.55 -7.93
CA ARG A 70 13.59 -5.37 -7.30
C ARG A 70 13.96 -4.07 -8.03
N GLU A 71 15.23 -3.88 -8.34
CA GLU A 71 15.73 -2.71 -9.07
C GLU A 71 15.10 -2.61 -10.47
N GLN A 72 15.06 -3.72 -11.21
CA GLN A 72 14.38 -3.77 -12.51
C GLN A 72 12.89 -3.40 -12.44
N PHE A 73 12.17 -3.88 -11.42
CA PHE A 73 10.78 -3.46 -11.19
C PHE A 73 10.71 -1.97 -10.86
N TYR A 74 11.59 -1.46 -10.02
CA TYR A 74 11.62 -0.04 -9.68
C TYR A 74 11.84 0.84 -10.91
N ASP A 75 12.82 0.51 -11.77
CA ASP A 75 13.06 1.22 -13.04
C ASP A 75 11.84 1.20 -13.96
N GLN A 76 11.15 0.05 -14.06
CA GLN A 76 9.91 -0.04 -14.86
C GLN A 76 8.82 0.88 -14.32
N PHE A 77 8.61 0.93 -13.00
CA PHE A 77 7.62 1.83 -12.41
C PHE A 77 8.03 3.30 -12.55
N LEU A 78 9.32 3.61 -12.43
CA LEU A 78 9.85 4.95 -12.61
C LEU A 78 9.65 5.44 -14.06
N ALA A 79 9.82 4.57 -15.05
CA ALA A 79 9.49 4.87 -16.45
C ALA A 79 8.00 5.18 -16.65
N LEU A 80 7.12 4.62 -15.81
CA LEU A 80 5.68 4.86 -15.80
C LEU A 80 5.27 6.04 -14.91
N LYS A 81 6.21 6.79 -14.31
CA LYS A 81 5.93 7.91 -13.39
C LYS A 81 4.92 8.92 -13.93
N ASN A 82 5.00 9.24 -15.21
CA ASN A 82 4.07 10.18 -15.84
C ASN A 82 2.63 9.67 -15.82
N ILE A 83 2.41 8.36 -15.97
CA ILE A 83 1.07 7.75 -15.93
C ILE A 83 0.51 7.82 -14.51
N PHE A 84 1.34 7.56 -13.49
CA PHE A 84 0.92 7.67 -12.09
C PHE A 84 0.56 9.10 -11.70
N ASN A 85 1.37 10.07 -12.14
CA ASN A 85 1.12 11.49 -11.92
C ASN A 85 -0.16 11.95 -12.63
N ASP A 86 -0.42 11.51 -13.86
CA ASP A 86 -1.64 11.88 -14.61
C ASP A 86 -2.90 11.25 -14.00
N ALA A 87 -2.81 10.01 -13.53
CA ALA A 87 -3.96 9.28 -12.97
C ALA A 87 -4.46 9.85 -11.64
N LEU A 88 -3.57 10.33 -10.76
CA LEU A 88 -3.93 10.89 -9.46
C LEU A 88 -3.81 12.42 -9.40
N ASN A 89 -3.15 13.03 -10.38
CA ASN A 89 -2.80 14.45 -10.38
C ASN A 89 -2.02 14.87 -9.12
N GLU A 90 -1.17 13.97 -8.62
CA GLU A 90 -0.35 14.12 -7.42
C GLU A 90 1.09 13.70 -7.69
N GLU A 91 2.05 14.25 -6.94
CA GLU A 91 3.45 13.83 -7.01
C GLU A 91 3.73 12.64 -6.09
N TRP A 92 4.33 11.60 -6.66
CA TRP A 92 4.73 10.40 -5.91
C TRP A 92 6.16 10.51 -5.37
N GLU A 93 6.36 10.04 -4.14
CA GLU A 93 7.69 9.81 -3.56
C GLU A 93 8.22 8.44 -4.00
N TRP A 94 9.46 8.41 -4.51
CA TRP A 94 10.06 7.22 -5.11
C TRP A 94 11.26 6.75 -4.29
N GLU A 95 11.15 5.64 -3.57
CA GLU A 95 12.21 5.12 -2.70
C GLU A 95 12.66 3.71 -3.13
N VAL A 96 13.92 3.56 -3.54
CA VAL A 96 14.49 2.27 -4.01
C VAL A 96 14.67 1.26 -2.87
N ASN A 97 15.13 1.74 -1.72
CA ASN A 97 15.49 0.92 -0.56
C ASN A 97 14.65 1.31 0.66
N ALA A 98 13.33 1.41 0.47
CA ALA A 98 12.41 1.69 1.56
C ALA A 98 12.45 0.56 2.60
N VAL A 99 12.68 0.94 3.85
CA VAL A 99 12.64 0.04 5.01
C VAL A 99 11.21 0.08 5.55
N ASN A 100 10.59 -1.09 5.71
CA ASN A 100 9.25 -1.16 6.29
C ASN A 100 9.31 -1.08 7.83
N GLU A 101 8.16 -0.96 8.49
CA GLU A 101 8.09 -0.85 9.96
C GLU A 101 8.72 -2.03 10.74
N TYR A 102 9.05 -3.13 10.07
CA TYR A 102 9.63 -4.34 10.64
C TYR A 102 11.15 -4.48 10.42
N GLY A 103 11.79 -3.54 9.70
CA GLY A 103 13.21 -3.61 9.34
C GLY A 103 13.44 -4.45 8.10
#